data_AF-A0A518DS90-F1
#
_entry.id   AF-A0A518DS90-F1
#
_cell.length_a   1.000
_cell.length_b   1.000
_cell.length_c   1.000
_cell.angle_alpha   90.00
_cell.angle_beta   90.00
_cell.angle_gamma   90.00
#
_symmetry.space_group_name_H-M   'P 1'
#
loop_
_entity.id
_entity.type
_entity.pdbx_description
1 polymer ?
#
loop_
_entity_poly.entity_id
_entity_poly.type
_entity_poly.pdbx_seq_one_letter_code
_entity_poly.pdbx_strand_id
1 'polypeptide(L)'
;MYGYIHPDGSRAIDFRYSCASPFDEGLASVCLDGKWGAIDRRGEIVFLTDFEGIGHFSGGFAWCLENGLYGLLNAAGNVLVPPSFSGPVSPMCDGRAKVRLDRKFGYLDVFGNLAVPLRFNAANNFSEGFASVELDSKRCYIDQAGALVFAESYYQTHPFSEGWAGVEDESGAYFLDPTGAVVLRLPQGVYASEFSEGLAAAKFATPIADNPEVYDVEVGYIDRSGETVIEPSFYIGGNFSNGVATVSVDERTYGAIRDDGTWFAEPIYQDVRRYTEERLAVQLNKRFGYLDDAGRQIIKPQYRRARPFSEGLADVEE
;
A
#
# COMPACT_ATOMS: atom_id res chain seq x y z
N MET A 1 4.11 -24.18 -2.33
CA MET A 1 4.94 -23.63 -3.44
C MET A 1 4.10 -22.61 -4.17
N TYR A 2 4.71 -21.56 -4.71
CA TYR A 2 4.06 -20.53 -5.49
C TYR A 2 4.05 -20.87 -6.99
N GLY A 3 2.96 -20.50 -7.64
CA GLY A 3 2.74 -20.48 -9.09
C GLY A 3 1.83 -19.31 -9.45
N TYR A 4 1.43 -19.21 -10.72
CA TYR A 4 0.55 -18.13 -11.18
C TYR A 4 -0.69 -18.69 -11.86
N ILE A 5 -1.80 -18.00 -11.66
CA ILE A 5 -3.11 -18.34 -12.23
C ILE A 5 -3.67 -17.19 -13.07
N HIS A 6 -4.51 -17.55 -14.03
CA HIS A 6 -5.35 -16.62 -14.78
C HIS A 6 -6.61 -16.25 -13.98
N PRO A 7 -7.35 -15.18 -14.37
CA PRO A 7 -8.54 -14.73 -13.66
C PRO A 7 -9.70 -15.73 -13.62
N ASP A 8 -9.69 -16.76 -14.46
CA ASP A 8 -10.64 -17.88 -14.44
C ASP A 8 -10.21 -19.03 -13.50
N GLY A 9 -9.03 -18.92 -12.89
CA GLY A 9 -8.43 -19.92 -12.02
C GLY A 9 -7.60 -20.98 -12.75
N SER A 10 -7.48 -20.91 -14.07
CA SER A 10 -6.61 -21.82 -14.80
C SER A 10 -5.15 -21.52 -14.49
N ARG A 11 -4.32 -22.56 -14.43
CA ARG A 11 -2.87 -22.38 -14.17
C ARG A 11 -2.20 -21.69 -15.36
N ALA A 12 -1.47 -20.63 -15.08
CA ALA A 12 -0.67 -19.89 -16.06
C ALA A 12 0.81 -20.31 -16.00
N ILE A 13 1.38 -20.37 -14.79
CA ILE A 13 2.78 -20.74 -14.54
C ILE A 13 2.81 -21.77 -13.39
N ASP A 14 3.60 -22.84 -13.57
CA ASP A 14 3.65 -23.98 -12.66
C ASP A 14 4.11 -23.62 -11.23
N PHE A 15 3.63 -24.41 -10.25
CA PHE A 15 3.92 -24.27 -8.83
C PHE A 15 5.33 -24.76 -8.46
N ARG A 16 6.35 -23.98 -8.80
CA ARG A 16 7.76 -24.36 -8.63
C ARG A 16 8.62 -23.36 -7.86
N TYR A 17 8.03 -22.27 -7.37
CA TYR A 17 8.78 -21.23 -6.65
C TYR A 17 8.55 -21.32 -5.15
N SER A 18 9.58 -21.10 -4.34
CA SER A 18 9.42 -21.01 -2.87
C SER A 18 8.86 -19.65 -2.46
N CYS A 19 9.11 -18.61 -3.27
CA CYS A 19 8.58 -17.26 -3.14
C CYS A 19 8.28 -16.69 -4.55
N ALA A 20 7.28 -15.82 -4.64
CA ALA A 20 6.93 -15.07 -5.85
C ALA A 20 6.49 -13.64 -5.48
N SER A 21 6.50 -12.71 -6.44
CA SER A 21 5.87 -11.39 -6.37
C SER A 21 4.76 -11.26 -7.42
N PRO A 22 3.84 -10.28 -7.31
CA PRO A 22 3.01 -9.91 -8.44
C PRO A 22 3.86 -9.49 -9.65
N PHE A 23 3.28 -9.58 -10.84
CA PHE A 23 3.85 -8.99 -12.04
C PHE A 23 3.69 -7.47 -12.03
N ASP A 24 4.74 -6.77 -12.44
CA ASP A 24 4.73 -5.34 -12.73
C ASP A 24 5.70 -5.07 -13.88
N GLU A 25 5.24 -4.31 -14.87
CA GLU A 25 5.96 -4.04 -16.13
C GLU A 25 6.49 -5.30 -16.82
N GLY A 26 5.71 -6.39 -16.79
CA GLY A 26 6.03 -7.66 -17.41
C GLY A 26 7.00 -8.56 -16.62
N LEU A 27 7.42 -8.18 -15.41
CA LEU A 27 8.36 -8.94 -14.60
C LEU A 27 7.79 -9.30 -13.23
N ALA A 28 8.17 -10.48 -12.74
CA ALA A 28 7.94 -10.88 -11.36
C ALA A 28 9.21 -11.48 -10.75
N SER A 29 9.46 -11.15 -9.49
CA SER A 29 10.55 -11.73 -8.72
C SER A 29 10.13 -13.09 -8.17
N VAL A 30 11.01 -14.08 -8.32
CA VAL A 30 10.77 -15.45 -7.87
C VAL A 30 12.01 -16.04 -7.21
N CYS A 31 11.80 -17.00 -6.31
CA CYS A 31 12.86 -17.83 -5.76
C CYS A 31 12.70 -19.27 -6.26
N LEU A 32 13.67 -19.74 -7.06
CA LEU A 32 13.73 -21.07 -7.66
C LEU A 32 14.98 -21.80 -7.14
N ASP A 33 14.80 -22.95 -6.50
CA ASP A 33 15.89 -23.77 -5.95
C ASP A 33 16.89 -22.98 -5.08
N GLY A 34 16.37 -22.02 -4.30
CA GLY A 34 17.16 -21.17 -3.42
C GLY A 34 17.85 -19.98 -4.08
N LYS A 35 17.74 -19.82 -5.41
CA LYS A 35 18.24 -18.66 -6.16
C LYS A 35 17.11 -17.69 -6.45
N TRP A 36 17.35 -16.41 -6.19
CA TRP A 36 16.41 -15.35 -6.55
C TRP A 36 16.64 -14.88 -7.98
N GLY A 37 15.61 -14.34 -8.60
CA GLY A 37 15.70 -13.79 -9.94
C GLY A 37 14.36 -13.23 -10.41
N ALA A 38 14.29 -12.96 -11.71
CA ALA A 38 13.08 -12.47 -12.36
C ALA A 38 12.61 -13.45 -13.43
N ILE A 39 11.29 -13.53 -13.61
CA ILE A 39 10.64 -14.21 -14.73
C ILE A 39 9.79 -13.22 -15.53
N ASP A 40 9.61 -13.52 -16.81
CA ASP A 40 8.61 -12.84 -17.65
C ASP A 40 7.20 -13.43 -17.45
N ARG A 41 6.20 -12.83 -18.08
CA ARG A 41 4.79 -13.27 -18.02
C ARG A 41 4.53 -14.66 -18.62
N ARG A 42 5.47 -15.23 -19.36
CA ARG A 42 5.41 -16.61 -19.86
C ARG A 42 6.00 -17.61 -18.85
N GLY A 43 6.61 -17.11 -17.77
CA GLY A 43 7.31 -17.92 -16.77
C GLY A 43 8.75 -18.25 -17.17
N GLU A 44 9.28 -17.61 -18.22
CA GLU A 44 10.66 -17.78 -18.65
C GLU A 44 11.59 -16.99 -17.74
N ILE A 45 12.70 -17.61 -17.37
CA ILE A 45 13.71 -16.99 -16.49
C ILE A 45 14.41 -15.88 -17.27
N VAL A 46 14.33 -14.66 -16.76
CA VAL A 46 15.07 -13.50 -17.28
C VAL A 46 16.49 -13.51 -16.73
N PHE A 47 16.63 -13.68 -15.41
CA PHE A 47 17.93 -13.90 -14.75
C PHE A 47 17.75 -14.65 -13.44
N LEU A 48 18.84 -15.26 -12.94
CA LEU A 48 18.98 -15.77 -11.58
C LEU A 48 20.27 -15.23 -10.97
N THR A 49 20.31 -15.10 -9.66
CA THR A 49 21.42 -14.56 -8.89
C THR A 49 21.53 -15.25 -7.53
N ASP A 50 22.68 -15.06 -6.88
CA ASP A 50 22.98 -15.59 -5.55
C ASP A 50 22.60 -14.63 -4.41
N PHE A 51 21.92 -13.51 -4.72
CA PHE A 51 21.33 -12.64 -3.70
C PHE A 51 20.35 -13.41 -2.80
N GLU A 52 20.31 -13.01 -1.53
CA GLU A 52 19.47 -13.60 -0.49
C GLU A 52 17.98 -13.25 -0.68
N GLY A 53 17.69 -12.20 -1.44
CA GLY A 53 16.33 -11.72 -1.73
C GLY A 53 16.30 -10.68 -2.84
N ILE A 54 15.19 -10.65 -3.58
CA ILE A 54 14.84 -9.58 -4.52
C ILE A 54 13.39 -9.14 -4.23
N GLY A 55 13.18 -7.82 -4.19
CA GLY A 55 11.86 -7.21 -4.04
C GLY A 55 10.96 -7.39 -5.25
N HIS A 56 9.70 -6.98 -5.17
CA HIS A 56 8.88 -6.84 -6.38
C HIS A 56 9.47 -5.75 -7.28
N PHE A 57 9.30 -5.90 -8.58
CA PHE A 57 9.64 -4.84 -9.53
C PHE A 57 8.63 -3.71 -9.42
N SER A 58 9.11 -2.48 -9.55
CA SER A 58 8.30 -1.28 -9.71
C SER A 58 9.09 -0.21 -10.44
N GLY A 59 8.53 0.30 -11.55
CA GLY A 59 9.22 1.29 -12.39
C GLY A 59 10.55 0.78 -12.96
N GLY A 60 10.64 -0.51 -13.28
CA GLY A 60 11.83 -1.15 -13.82
C GLY A 60 12.93 -1.51 -12.81
N PHE A 61 12.70 -1.30 -11.51
CA PHE A 61 13.68 -1.56 -10.46
C PHE A 61 13.16 -2.47 -9.35
N ALA A 62 14.07 -3.17 -8.67
CA ALA A 62 13.77 -3.91 -7.45
C ALA A 62 14.94 -3.80 -6.48
N TRP A 63 14.67 -3.84 -5.17
CA TRP A 63 15.74 -3.98 -4.19
C TRP A 63 16.34 -5.38 -4.24
N CYS A 64 17.63 -5.51 -3.96
CA CYS A 64 18.31 -6.78 -3.74
C CYS A 64 18.90 -6.85 -2.33
N LEU A 65 19.02 -8.05 -1.76
CA LEU A 65 19.52 -8.28 -0.41
C LEU A 65 20.79 -9.15 -0.44
N GLU A 66 21.83 -8.70 0.23
CA GLU A 66 23.08 -9.44 0.41
C GLU A 66 23.71 -9.08 1.75
N ASN A 67 24.13 -10.08 2.54
CA ASN A 67 24.75 -9.89 3.85
C ASN A 67 23.94 -8.98 4.79
N GLY A 68 22.61 -9.06 4.72
CA GLY A 68 21.69 -8.20 5.49
C GLY A 68 21.59 -6.74 5.05
N LEU A 69 22.24 -6.36 3.93
CA LEU A 69 22.19 -5.03 3.35
C LEU A 69 21.40 -5.02 2.05
N TYR A 70 20.78 -3.88 1.76
CA TYR A 70 19.92 -3.69 0.60
C TYR A 70 20.59 -2.81 -0.44
N GLY A 71 20.47 -3.24 -1.70
CA GLY A 71 20.87 -2.50 -2.90
C GLY A 71 19.69 -2.32 -3.86
N LEU A 72 19.97 -1.84 -5.06
CA LEU A 72 18.99 -1.63 -6.13
C LEU A 72 19.51 -2.25 -7.43
N LEU A 73 18.66 -3.02 -8.11
CA LEU A 73 18.93 -3.58 -9.43
C LEU A 73 17.83 -3.19 -10.43
N ASN A 74 18.16 -3.27 -11.72
CA ASN A 74 17.19 -3.07 -12.80
C ASN A 74 16.57 -4.39 -13.28
N ALA A 75 15.57 -4.29 -14.16
CA ALA A 75 14.89 -5.37 -14.86
C ALA A 75 15.80 -6.46 -15.48
N ALA A 76 17.03 -6.12 -15.88
CA ALA A 76 18.00 -7.05 -16.45
C ALA A 76 18.91 -7.71 -15.39
N GLY A 77 18.69 -7.44 -14.11
CA GLY A 77 19.50 -7.95 -12.99
C GLY A 77 20.79 -7.17 -12.76
N ASN A 78 21.02 -6.05 -13.45
CA ASN A 78 22.22 -5.24 -13.24
C ASN A 78 22.07 -4.43 -11.96
N VAL A 79 23.07 -4.51 -11.09
CA VAL A 79 23.13 -3.74 -9.85
C VAL A 79 23.44 -2.28 -10.19
N LEU A 80 22.52 -1.39 -9.83
CA LEU A 80 22.67 0.06 -9.94
C LEU A 80 23.29 0.64 -8.68
N VAL A 81 22.80 0.17 -7.52
CA VAL A 81 23.31 0.56 -6.22
C VAL A 81 23.69 -0.70 -5.46
N PRO A 82 24.98 -0.91 -5.15
CA PRO A 82 25.41 -2.07 -4.38
C PRO A 82 24.73 -2.13 -3.01
N PRO A 83 24.49 -3.35 -2.47
CA PRO A 83 24.01 -3.55 -1.11
C PRO A 83 24.79 -2.73 -0.08
N SER A 84 24.14 -1.70 0.46
CA SER A 84 24.76 -0.72 1.36
C SER A 84 23.79 -0.12 2.38
N PHE A 85 22.48 -0.35 2.24
CA PHE A 85 21.45 0.18 3.13
C PHE A 85 20.99 -0.85 4.16
N SER A 86 20.65 -0.37 5.36
CA SER A 86 20.16 -1.18 6.49
C SER A 86 18.68 -1.58 6.39
N GLY A 87 18.00 -1.26 5.29
CA GLY A 87 16.61 -1.62 5.02
C GLY A 87 16.28 -1.52 3.52
N PRO A 88 15.14 -2.11 3.08
CA PRO A 88 14.78 -2.16 1.66
C PRO A 88 14.76 -0.79 1.00
N VAL A 89 15.29 -0.72 -0.22
CA VAL A 89 15.08 0.43 -1.11
C VAL A 89 13.61 0.40 -1.56
N SER A 90 12.88 1.49 -1.37
CA SER A 90 11.47 1.54 -1.81
C SER A 90 11.37 1.54 -3.33
N PRO A 91 10.17 1.26 -3.88
CA PRO A 91 9.84 1.65 -5.26
C PRO A 91 10.20 3.12 -5.54
N MET A 92 10.45 3.41 -6.82
CA MET A 92 10.66 4.77 -7.30
C MET A 92 9.32 5.48 -7.38
N CYS A 93 9.04 6.37 -6.42
CA CYS A 93 7.82 7.19 -6.39
C CYS A 93 8.20 8.64 -6.68
N ASP A 94 7.57 9.27 -7.66
CA ASP A 94 7.90 10.62 -8.14
C ASP A 94 9.42 10.84 -8.33
N GLY A 95 10.10 9.87 -8.93
CA GLY A 95 11.54 9.94 -9.18
C GLY A 95 12.42 9.93 -7.93
N ARG A 96 11.91 9.44 -6.80
CA ARG A 96 12.64 9.24 -5.55
C ARG A 96 12.45 7.83 -4.99
N ALA A 97 13.54 7.21 -4.54
CA ALA A 97 13.50 5.95 -3.83
C ALA A 97 13.98 6.14 -2.39
N LYS A 98 13.12 5.87 -1.41
CA LYS A 98 13.44 5.96 0.00
C LYS A 98 14.44 4.89 0.40
N VAL A 99 15.46 5.29 1.16
CA VAL A 99 16.51 4.41 1.68
C VAL A 99 16.75 4.66 3.17
N ARG A 100 17.33 3.66 3.85
CA ARG A 100 17.65 3.75 5.28
C ARG A 100 19.06 3.25 5.58
N LEU A 101 19.86 4.08 6.25
CA LEU A 101 21.18 3.71 6.78
C LEU A 101 21.30 4.24 8.21
N ASP A 102 21.80 3.43 9.14
CA ASP A 102 22.00 3.80 10.55
C ASP A 102 20.78 4.47 11.19
N ARG A 103 19.59 3.91 10.93
CA ARG A 103 18.27 4.39 11.40
C ARG A 103 17.86 5.77 10.87
N LYS A 104 18.62 6.35 9.94
CA LYS A 104 18.27 7.59 9.24
C LYS A 104 17.75 7.30 7.86
N PHE A 105 16.75 8.07 7.44
CA PHE A 105 16.13 7.99 6.13
C PHE A 105 16.57 9.15 5.24
N GLY A 106 16.65 8.86 3.94
CA GLY A 106 16.96 9.76 2.84
C GLY A 106 16.39 9.18 1.55
N TYR A 107 16.70 9.79 0.41
CA TYR A 107 16.14 9.38 -0.87
C TYR A 107 17.18 9.41 -1.98
N LEU A 108 17.15 8.37 -2.81
CA LEU A 108 17.92 8.29 -4.05
C LEU A 108 17.18 8.99 -5.19
N ASP A 109 17.91 9.54 -6.16
CA ASP A 109 17.38 9.94 -7.47
C ASP A 109 17.23 8.72 -8.42
N VAL A 110 16.75 8.99 -9.63
CA VAL A 110 16.59 8.01 -10.71
C VAL A 110 17.90 7.39 -11.21
N PHE A 111 19.04 7.97 -10.85
CA PHE A 111 20.37 7.47 -11.19
C PHE A 111 21.01 6.70 -10.02
N GLY A 112 20.33 6.58 -8.88
CA GLY A 112 20.82 5.91 -7.68
C GLY A 112 21.71 6.78 -6.78
N ASN A 113 21.81 8.09 -7.04
CA ASN A 113 22.57 9.01 -6.18
C ASN A 113 21.70 9.48 -5.02
N LEU A 114 22.30 9.77 -3.85
CA LEU A 114 21.59 10.31 -2.70
C LEU A 114 21.15 11.77 -2.96
N ALA A 115 19.94 11.95 -3.48
CA ALA A 115 19.34 13.25 -3.80
C ALA A 115 18.93 14.02 -2.54
N VAL A 116 18.40 13.29 -1.56
CA VAL A 116 18.01 13.82 -0.25
C VAL A 116 18.83 13.12 0.83
N PRO A 117 19.67 13.84 1.58
CA PRO A 117 20.56 13.23 2.57
C PRO A 117 19.85 12.41 3.65
N LEU A 118 20.57 11.41 4.19
CA LEU A 118 20.14 10.58 5.31
C LEU A 118 20.10 11.39 6.61
N ARG A 119 18.96 12.01 6.93
CA ARG A 119 18.81 12.87 8.13
C ARG A 119 17.52 12.68 8.92
N PHE A 120 16.50 12.06 8.31
CA PHE A 120 15.17 11.92 8.92
C PHE A 120 15.08 10.68 9.81
N ASN A 121 14.31 10.75 10.89
CA ASN A 121 14.04 9.62 11.79
C ASN A 121 13.02 8.64 11.20
N ALA A 122 12.10 9.15 10.39
CA ALA A 122 11.10 8.39 9.65
C ALA A 122 10.82 9.09 8.31
N ALA A 123 10.35 8.33 7.33
CA ALA A 123 10.05 8.83 5.99
C ALA A 123 8.99 7.96 5.28
N ASN A 124 8.02 8.61 4.65
CA ASN A 124 7.08 7.98 3.71
C ASN A 124 7.66 8.02 2.28
N ASN A 125 6.99 7.36 1.34
CA ASN A 125 7.37 7.53 -0.07
C ASN A 125 6.89 8.90 -0.56
N PHE A 126 7.48 9.40 -1.64
CA PHE A 126 6.92 10.56 -2.34
C PHE A 126 5.57 10.20 -2.96
N SER A 127 4.66 11.17 -2.94
CA SER A 127 3.36 11.12 -3.59
C SER A 127 2.97 12.54 -3.99
N GLU A 128 2.57 12.72 -5.24
CA GLU A 128 2.23 14.01 -5.85
C GLU A 128 3.28 15.11 -5.61
N GLY A 129 4.56 14.74 -5.60
CA GLY A 129 5.69 15.66 -5.47
C GLY A 129 6.16 15.93 -4.04
N PHE A 130 5.49 15.37 -3.03
CA PHE A 130 5.82 15.59 -1.61
C PHE A 130 6.01 14.28 -0.84
N ALA A 131 6.80 14.32 0.23
CA ALA A 131 6.90 13.21 1.16
C ALA A 131 6.78 13.69 2.60
N SER A 132 6.03 12.96 3.42
CA SER A 132 6.05 13.18 4.86
C SER A 132 7.28 12.55 5.49
N VAL A 133 7.96 13.29 6.35
CA VAL A 133 9.16 12.88 7.07
C VAL A 133 9.06 13.28 8.54
N GLU A 134 9.84 12.61 9.38
CA GLU A 134 10.05 13.01 10.76
C GLU A 134 11.45 13.59 10.94
N LEU A 135 11.52 14.83 11.41
CA LEU A 135 12.74 15.53 11.77
C LEU A 135 12.61 16.03 13.21
N ASP A 136 13.57 15.66 14.07
CA ASP A 136 13.61 16.08 15.48
C ASP A 136 12.29 15.84 16.25
N SER A 137 11.67 14.67 16.03
CA SER A 137 10.40 14.24 16.63
C SER A 137 9.14 15.00 16.13
N LYS A 138 9.27 15.75 15.03
CA LYS A 138 8.16 16.47 14.41
C LYS A 138 7.89 15.93 13.02
N ARG A 139 6.61 15.75 12.66
CA ARG A 139 6.23 15.41 11.29
C ARG A 139 6.10 16.66 10.44
N CYS A 140 6.65 16.60 9.23
CA CYS A 140 6.63 17.67 8.24
C CYS A 140 6.60 17.09 6.83
N TYR A 141 6.41 17.94 5.84
CA TYR A 141 6.57 17.57 4.43
C TYR A 141 7.86 18.12 3.86
N ILE A 142 8.40 17.40 2.89
CA ILE A 142 9.49 17.85 2.04
C ILE A 142 9.07 17.81 0.58
N ASP A 143 9.66 18.72 -0.22
CA ASP A 143 9.65 18.61 -1.67
C ASP A 143 10.69 17.59 -2.18
N GLN A 144 10.74 17.38 -3.50
CA GLN A 144 11.70 16.45 -4.13
C GLN A 144 13.17 16.84 -3.97
N ALA A 145 13.48 18.10 -3.67
CA ALA A 145 14.84 18.56 -3.34
C ALA A 145 15.18 18.29 -1.86
N GLY A 146 14.21 17.85 -1.06
CA GLY A 146 14.35 17.62 0.37
C GLY A 146 14.22 18.89 1.20
N ALA A 147 13.75 20.00 0.61
CA ALA A 147 13.44 21.22 1.33
C ALA A 147 12.13 21.05 2.09
N LEU A 148 12.08 21.52 3.33
CA LEU A 148 10.86 21.52 4.14
C LEU A 148 9.83 22.45 3.50
N VAL A 149 8.60 21.98 3.39
CA VAL A 149 7.45 22.73 2.87
C VAL A 149 6.29 22.73 3.86
N PHE A 150 5.41 23.71 3.73
CA PHE A 150 4.26 23.98 4.60
C PHE A 150 4.63 24.38 6.05
N ALA A 151 3.61 24.61 6.88
CA ALA A 151 3.78 24.98 8.28
C ALA A 151 4.34 23.81 9.11
N GLU A 152 5.04 24.15 10.19
CA GLU A 152 5.84 23.20 10.96
C GLU A 152 5.03 22.38 11.98
N SER A 153 5.38 21.09 12.08
CA SER A 153 5.08 20.19 13.20
C SER A 153 3.65 19.69 13.34
N TYR A 154 3.30 18.72 12.49
CA TYR A 154 2.07 17.95 12.64
C TYR A 154 2.23 16.82 13.66
N TYR A 155 1.13 16.45 14.33
CA TYR A 155 1.01 15.22 15.10
C TYR A 155 0.85 14.02 14.16
N GLN A 156 0.08 14.18 13.08
CA GLN A 156 -0.13 13.16 12.05
C GLN A 156 -0.13 13.76 10.65
N THR A 157 0.24 12.93 9.68
CA THR A 157 0.37 13.27 8.26
C THR A 157 0.03 12.06 7.40
N HIS A 158 -0.65 12.30 6.27
CA HIS A 158 -0.95 11.32 5.23
C HIS A 158 -0.23 11.67 3.92
N PRO A 159 0.04 10.71 3.03
CA PRO A 159 0.51 11.04 1.69
C PRO A 159 -0.45 11.99 0.97
N PHE A 160 0.06 12.83 0.08
CA PHE A 160 -0.79 13.54 -0.87
C PHE A 160 -1.48 12.55 -1.79
N SER A 161 -2.78 12.74 -1.99
CA SER A 161 -3.63 11.96 -2.88
C SER A 161 -4.78 12.82 -3.36
N GLU A 162 -5.03 12.81 -4.67
CA GLU A 162 -6.04 13.64 -5.33
C GLU A 162 -5.85 15.14 -5.10
N GLY A 163 -4.60 15.56 -4.98
CA GLY A 163 -4.16 16.92 -4.70
C GLY A 163 -4.22 17.32 -3.23
N TRP A 164 -4.75 16.49 -2.31
CA TRP A 164 -4.91 16.85 -0.90
C TRP A 164 -4.11 15.94 0.02
N ALA A 165 -3.69 16.46 1.17
CA ALA A 165 -3.08 15.66 2.23
C ALA A 165 -3.73 15.93 3.58
N GLY A 166 -4.14 14.86 4.26
CA GLY A 166 -4.64 14.91 5.63
C GLY A 166 -3.52 15.18 6.63
N VAL A 167 -3.75 16.09 7.56
CA VAL A 167 -2.84 16.44 8.66
C VAL A 167 -3.61 16.65 9.96
N GLU A 168 -2.91 16.51 11.08
CA GLU A 168 -3.44 16.82 12.42
C GLU A 168 -2.43 17.67 13.19
N ASP A 169 -2.91 18.72 13.84
CA ASP A 169 -2.15 19.51 14.82
C ASP A 169 -3.03 19.89 16.02
N GLU A 170 -2.61 20.88 16.80
CA GLU A 170 -3.34 21.38 17.97
C GLU A 170 -4.75 21.92 17.65
N SER A 171 -5.02 22.30 16.40
CA SER A 171 -6.32 22.77 15.92
C SER A 171 -7.27 21.64 15.48
N GLY A 172 -6.78 20.40 15.46
CA GLY A 172 -7.52 19.22 15.00
C GLY A 172 -7.11 18.74 13.61
N ALA A 173 -7.92 17.88 13.02
CA ALA A 173 -7.66 17.27 11.71
C ALA A 173 -8.20 18.12 10.55
N TYR A 174 -7.42 18.25 9.49
CA TYR A 174 -7.78 18.99 8.28
C TYR A 174 -6.97 18.52 7.06
N PHE A 175 -7.38 18.96 5.87
CA PHE A 175 -6.68 18.71 4.61
C PHE A 175 -6.02 19.98 4.08
N LEU A 176 -4.85 19.81 3.49
CA LEU A 176 -4.06 20.82 2.80
C LEU A 176 -4.02 20.54 1.30
N ASP A 177 -3.96 21.60 0.48
CA ASP A 177 -3.63 21.51 -0.95
C ASP A 177 -2.10 21.60 -1.20
N PRO A 178 -1.62 21.47 -2.45
CA PRO A 178 -0.18 21.50 -2.76
C PRO A 178 0.49 22.86 -2.52
N THR A 179 -0.29 23.92 -2.27
CA THR A 179 0.22 25.24 -1.87
C THR A 179 0.37 25.39 -0.36
N GLY A 180 -0.17 24.44 0.40
CA GLY A 180 -0.25 24.48 1.86
C GLY A 180 -1.49 25.21 2.39
N ALA A 181 -2.47 25.50 1.53
CA ALA A 181 -3.72 26.11 1.95
C ALA A 181 -4.64 25.04 2.57
N VAL A 182 -5.29 25.40 3.68
CA VAL A 182 -6.31 24.55 4.29
C VAL A 182 -7.56 24.55 3.39
N VAL A 183 -7.94 23.37 2.93
CA VAL A 183 -9.06 23.17 1.98
C VAL A 183 -10.27 22.50 2.60
N LEU A 184 -10.09 21.72 3.67
CA LEU A 184 -11.19 21.09 4.41
C LEU A 184 -10.79 20.96 5.88
N ARG A 185 -11.63 21.45 6.80
CA ARG A 185 -11.47 21.21 8.25
C ARG A 185 -12.46 20.17 8.70
N LEU A 186 -12.00 19.16 9.44
CA LEU A 186 -12.88 18.12 9.96
C LEU A 186 -13.47 18.55 11.32
N PRO A 187 -14.67 18.08 11.66
CA PRO A 187 -15.23 18.25 13.00
C PRO A 187 -14.32 17.66 14.08
N GLN A 188 -14.43 18.17 15.31
CA GLN A 188 -13.69 17.64 16.45
C GLN A 188 -14.02 16.15 16.66
N GLY A 189 -12.98 15.32 16.85
CA GLY A 189 -13.12 13.87 17.03
C GLY A 189 -13.27 13.07 15.74
N VAL A 190 -13.18 13.74 14.57
CA VAL A 190 -13.19 13.09 13.26
C VAL A 190 -11.80 13.08 12.65
N TYR A 191 -11.36 11.92 12.19
CA TYR A 191 -10.06 11.71 11.57
C TYR A 191 -10.21 10.95 10.26
N ALA A 192 -9.70 11.49 9.16
CA ALA A 192 -9.84 10.85 7.85
C ALA A 192 -8.49 10.39 7.29
N SER A 193 -8.51 9.28 6.56
CA SER A 193 -7.40 8.86 5.70
C SER A 193 -7.25 9.80 4.49
N GLU A 194 -6.25 9.54 3.65
CA GLU A 194 -6.17 10.15 2.33
C GLU A 194 -7.43 9.88 1.48
N PHE A 195 -7.76 10.81 0.60
CA PHE A 195 -8.82 10.64 -0.40
C PHE A 195 -8.38 9.66 -1.49
N SER A 196 -9.32 8.81 -1.92
CA SER A 196 -9.16 7.90 -3.05
C SER A 196 -10.52 7.70 -3.70
N GLU A 197 -10.60 7.96 -5.00
CA GLU A 197 -11.83 7.98 -5.79
C GLU A 197 -12.87 8.95 -5.23
N GLY A 198 -12.41 10.11 -4.72
CA GLY A 198 -13.26 11.17 -4.17
C GLY A 198 -13.81 10.93 -2.76
N LEU A 199 -13.51 9.78 -2.13
CA LEU A 199 -13.92 9.44 -0.77
C LEU A 199 -12.73 9.19 0.15
N ALA A 200 -12.88 9.50 1.43
CA ALA A 200 -11.91 9.19 2.48
C ALA A 200 -12.57 8.43 3.62
N ALA A 201 -11.92 7.38 4.11
CA ALA A 201 -12.38 6.67 5.30
C ALA A 201 -12.18 7.58 6.52
N ALA A 202 -13.26 7.85 7.25
CA ALA A 202 -13.27 8.74 8.39
C ALA A 202 -13.66 7.98 9.67
N LYS A 203 -12.81 8.09 10.69
CA LYS A 203 -13.08 7.61 12.05
C LYS A 203 -13.83 8.67 12.82
N PHE A 204 -14.95 8.27 13.42
CA PHE A 204 -15.81 9.10 14.24
C PHE A 204 -15.72 8.61 15.68
N ALA A 205 -15.12 9.41 16.56
CA ALA A 205 -15.03 9.09 17.97
C ALA A 205 -16.22 9.69 18.73
N THR A 206 -17.10 8.84 19.25
CA THR A 206 -18.25 9.25 20.08
C THR A 206 -18.09 8.78 21.52
N PRO A 207 -18.23 9.66 22.53
CA PRO A 207 -18.20 9.24 23.92
C PRO A 207 -19.31 8.22 24.23
N ILE A 208 -18.98 7.15 24.94
CA ILE A 208 -19.98 6.19 25.40
C ILE A 208 -20.80 6.84 26.51
N ALA A 209 -22.14 6.76 26.41
CA ALA A 209 -23.07 7.44 27.30
C ALA A 209 -22.82 7.18 28.80
N ASP A 210 -22.43 5.96 29.14
CA ASP A 210 -22.21 5.52 30.54
C ASP A 210 -20.75 5.69 31.01
N ASN A 211 -19.82 6.02 30.11
CA ASN A 211 -18.43 6.32 30.46
C ASN A 211 -17.81 7.30 29.44
N PRO A 212 -17.92 8.62 29.68
CA PRO A 212 -17.44 9.65 28.76
C PRO A 212 -15.91 9.66 28.54
N GLU A 213 -15.15 8.90 29.33
CA GLU A 213 -13.70 8.70 29.13
C GLU A 213 -13.39 7.61 28.09
N VAL A 214 -14.39 6.82 27.69
CA VAL A 214 -14.28 5.79 26.67
C VAL A 214 -15.04 6.23 25.43
N TYR A 215 -14.38 6.13 24.29
CA TYR A 215 -14.94 6.49 22.99
C TYR A 215 -15.23 5.22 22.20
N ASP A 216 -16.42 5.16 21.62
CA ASP A 216 -16.70 4.26 20.51
C ASP A 216 -16.15 4.90 19.24
N VAL A 217 -15.49 4.10 18.40
CA VAL A 217 -14.87 4.59 17.16
C VAL A 217 -15.37 3.75 16.01
N GLU A 218 -16.22 4.36 15.20
CA GLU A 218 -16.74 3.76 13.98
C GLU A 218 -16.14 4.46 12.77
N VAL A 219 -15.98 3.71 11.69
CA VAL A 219 -15.52 4.19 10.40
C VAL A 219 -16.71 4.35 9.47
N GLY A 220 -16.83 5.55 8.91
CA GLY A 220 -17.68 5.89 7.77
C GLY A 220 -16.84 6.47 6.63
N TYR A 221 -17.47 7.09 5.64
CA TYR A 221 -16.75 7.74 4.53
C TYR A 221 -17.28 9.14 4.28
N ILE A 222 -16.36 10.07 4.05
CA ILE A 222 -16.66 11.47 3.73
C ILE A 222 -16.23 11.81 2.30
N ASP A 223 -16.93 12.76 1.69
CA ASP A 223 -16.53 13.35 0.41
C ASP A 223 -15.60 14.56 0.57
N ARG A 224 -15.24 15.20 -0.56
CA ARG A 224 -14.35 16.38 -0.58
C ARG A 224 -14.98 17.64 0.01
N SER A 225 -16.30 17.68 0.22
CA SER A 225 -16.94 18.78 0.96
C SER A 225 -16.90 18.55 2.48
N GLY A 226 -16.59 17.32 2.92
CA GLY A 226 -16.62 16.88 4.31
C GLY A 226 -17.97 16.31 4.73
N GLU A 227 -18.90 16.12 3.80
CA GLU A 227 -20.18 15.46 4.07
C GLU A 227 -20.00 13.95 4.17
N THR A 228 -20.68 13.33 5.13
CA THR A 228 -20.72 11.86 5.28
C THR A 228 -21.54 11.26 4.13
N VAL A 229 -20.90 10.42 3.32
CA VAL A 229 -21.54 9.68 2.21
C VAL A 229 -21.95 8.28 2.66
N ILE A 230 -21.13 7.64 3.49
CA ILE A 230 -21.42 6.33 4.08
C ILE A 230 -21.36 6.48 5.59
N GLU A 231 -22.50 6.22 6.23
CA GLU A 231 -22.65 6.38 7.68
C GLU A 231 -21.67 5.48 8.46
N PRO A 232 -21.12 5.96 9.59
CA PRO A 232 -20.21 5.18 10.41
C PRO A 232 -20.87 3.90 10.90
N SER A 233 -20.26 2.77 10.59
CA SER A 233 -20.77 1.44 10.98
C SER A 233 -19.72 0.33 10.88
N PHE A 234 -18.47 0.68 10.52
CA PHE A 234 -17.39 -0.27 10.34
C PHE A 234 -16.33 -0.12 11.43
N TYR A 235 -15.68 -1.23 11.78
CA TYR A 235 -14.53 -1.22 12.67
C TYR A 235 -13.26 -0.71 11.96
N ILE A 236 -13.05 -1.13 10.70
CA ILE A 236 -11.96 -0.66 9.83
C ILE A 236 -12.53 -0.36 8.45
N GLY A 237 -12.10 0.74 7.84
CA GLY A 237 -12.34 1.04 6.43
C GLY A 237 -11.04 1.28 5.68
N GLY A 238 -10.91 0.66 4.51
CA GLY A 238 -9.82 0.90 3.56
C GLY A 238 -10.19 1.92 2.48
N ASN A 239 -9.20 2.37 1.73
CA ASN A 239 -9.40 3.27 0.60
C ASN A 239 -10.17 2.57 -0.54
N PHE A 240 -10.97 3.35 -1.26
CA PHE A 240 -11.61 2.89 -2.50
C PHE A 240 -10.57 2.63 -3.60
N SER A 241 -10.78 1.55 -4.33
CA SER A 241 -10.02 1.20 -5.53
C SER A 241 -10.91 0.46 -6.51
N ASN A 242 -11.00 0.98 -7.72
CA ASN A 242 -11.91 0.49 -8.77
C ASN A 242 -13.36 0.39 -8.26
N GLY A 243 -13.82 1.39 -7.51
CA GLY A 243 -15.19 1.49 -6.96
C GLY A 243 -15.48 0.57 -5.78
N VAL A 244 -14.47 -0.08 -5.20
CA VAL A 244 -14.63 -1.02 -4.08
C VAL A 244 -13.67 -0.68 -2.94
N ALA A 245 -14.19 -0.63 -1.71
CA ALA A 245 -13.40 -0.52 -0.49
C ALA A 245 -13.54 -1.80 0.35
N THR A 246 -12.44 -2.24 0.96
CA THR A 246 -12.46 -3.30 1.98
C THR A 246 -12.83 -2.71 3.32
N VAL A 247 -13.73 -3.37 4.04
CA VAL A 247 -14.16 -2.95 5.38
C VAL A 247 -14.19 -4.14 6.33
N SER A 248 -14.11 -3.88 7.64
CA SER A 248 -14.38 -4.88 8.67
C SER A 248 -15.51 -4.43 9.59
N VAL A 249 -16.33 -5.36 10.04
CA VAL A 249 -17.42 -5.10 11.01
C VAL A 249 -16.98 -5.39 12.45
N ASP A 250 -15.87 -6.10 12.61
CA ASP A 250 -15.20 -6.35 13.88
C ASP A 250 -13.69 -6.58 13.61
N GLU A 251 -12.94 -7.05 14.61
CA GLU A 251 -11.49 -7.32 14.51
C GLU A 251 -11.10 -8.43 13.52
N ARG A 252 -12.04 -9.27 13.09
CA ARG A 252 -11.80 -10.55 12.40
C ARG A 252 -12.67 -10.78 11.17
N THR A 253 -13.73 -10.01 11.00
CA THR A 253 -14.77 -10.24 9.99
C THR A 253 -14.75 -9.12 8.97
N TYR A 254 -14.35 -9.47 7.75
CA TYR A 254 -14.12 -8.55 6.64
C TYR A 254 -15.12 -8.78 5.51
N GLY A 255 -15.48 -7.69 4.84
CA GLY A 255 -16.27 -7.64 3.61
C GLY A 255 -15.74 -6.54 2.69
N ALA A 256 -16.52 -6.22 1.67
CA ALA A 256 -16.22 -5.12 0.76
C ALA A 256 -17.50 -4.38 0.37
N ILE A 257 -17.40 -3.06 0.20
CA ILE A 257 -18.52 -2.17 -0.13
C ILE A 257 -18.24 -1.38 -1.40
N ARG A 258 -19.32 -0.91 -2.03
CA ARG A 258 -19.29 0.11 -3.08
C ARG A 258 -19.29 1.51 -2.48
N ASP A 259 -19.09 2.51 -3.33
CA ASP A 259 -19.06 3.94 -3.00
C ASP A 259 -20.41 4.49 -2.49
N ASP A 260 -21.51 3.77 -2.75
CA ASP A 260 -22.82 4.03 -2.16
C ASP A 260 -23.08 3.30 -0.82
N GLY A 261 -22.08 2.58 -0.30
CA GLY A 261 -22.18 1.81 0.94
C GLY A 261 -22.85 0.44 0.80
N THR A 262 -23.31 0.05 -0.40
CA THR A 262 -23.88 -1.29 -0.61
C THR A 262 -22.80 -2.37 -0.59
N TRP A 263 -23.14 -3.56 -0.11
CA TRP A 263 -22.20 -4.69 -0.08
C TRP A 263 -21.83 -5.13 -1.50
N PHE A 264 -20.52 -5.08 -1.78
CA PHE A 264 -19.89 -5.80 -2.88
C PHE A 264 -19.67 -7.25 -2.48
N ALA A 265 -19.19 -7.47 -1.24
CA ALA A 265 -19.02 -8.78 -0.63
C ALA A 265 -19.40 -8.69 0.85
N GLU A 266 -20.38 -9.51 1.28
CA GLU A 266 -20.86 -9.56 2.66
C GLU A 266 -19.72 -9.87 3.65
N PRO A 267 -19.76 -9.33 4.88
CA PRO A 267 -18.70 -9.49 5.86
C PRO A 267 -18.73 -10.88 6.49
N ILE A 268 -18.15 -11.85 5.80
CA ILE A 268 -18.04 -13.26 6.25
C ILE A 268 -16.61 -13.80 6.14
N TYR A 269 -15.67 -12.97 5.69
CA TYR A 269 -14.32 -13.38 5.35
C TYR A 269 -13.35 -13.05 6.47
N GLN A 270 -12.27 -13.83 6.56
CA GLN A 270 -11.19 -13.62 7.52
C GLN A 270 -10.16 -12.59 7.05
N ASP A 271 -10.13 -12.35 5.73
CA ASP A 271 -9.25 -11.41 5.06
C ASP A 271 -9.86 -11.10 3.68
N VAL A 272 -9.78 -9.84 3.26
CA VAL A 272 -10.22 -9.37 1.95
C VAL A 272 -9.10 -8.48 1.43
N ARG A 273 -8.58 -8.78 0.23
CA ARG A 273 -7.51 -7.99 -0.40
C ARG A 273 -8.10 -6.91 -1.29
N ARG A 274 -7.24 -6.00 -1.75
CA ARG A 274 -7.62 -4.93 -2.69
C ARG A 274 -8.28 -5.52 -3.94
N TYR A 275 -9.35 -4.87 -4.40
CA TYR A 275 -10.01 -5.17 -5.65
C TYR A 275 -9.18 -4.66 -6.83
N THR A 276 -8.66 -5.58 -7.65
CA THR A 276 -7.84 -5.26 -8.83
C THR A 276 -8.24 -6.17 -9.98
N GLU A 277 -8.23 -5.62 -11.19
CA GLU A 277 -8.48 -6.39 -12.42
C GLU A 277 -9.73 -7.28 -12.34
N GLU A 278 -10.82 -6.70 -11.82
CA GLU A 278 -12.12 -7.36 -11.67
C GLU A 278 -12.11 -8.60 -10.77
N ARG A 279 -11.14 -8.69 -9.84
CA ARG A 279 -11.01 -9.80 -8.91
C ARG A 279 -10.78 -9.31 -7.48
N LEU A 280 -11.54 -9.91 -6.55
CA LEU A 280 -11.38 -9.69 -5.13
C LEU A 280 -10.87 -10.97 -4.46
N ALA A 281 -9.63 -10.99 -3.98
CA ALA A 281 -9.13 -12.12 -3.21
C ALA A 281 -9.74 -12.10 -1.81
N VAL A 282 -10.35 -13.22 -1.42
CA VAL A 282 -11.05 -13.36 -0.13
C VAL A 282 -10.60 -14.63 0.58
N GLN A 283 -10.44 -14.57 1.90
CA GLN A 283 -10.05 -15.70 2.72
C GLN A 283 -11.24 -16.26 3.50
N LEU A 284 -11.50 -17.55 3.34
CA LEU A 284 -12.48 -18.30 4.10
C LEU A 284 -11.86 -19.63 4.53
N ASN A 285 -12.05 -20.02 5.79
CA ASN A 285 -11.46 -21.25 6.36
C ASN A 285 -9.94 -21.34 6.18
N LYS A 286 -9.21 -20.23 6.35
CA LYS A 286 -7.75 -20.12 6.19
C LYS A 286 -7.25 -20.49 4.78
N ARG A 287 -8.11 -20.33 3.78
CA ARG A 287 -7.79 -20.51 2.37
C ARG A 287 -8.31 -19.34 1.56
N PHE A 288 -7.55 -18.91 0.56
CA PHE A 288 -7.94 -17.85 -0.36
C PHE A 288 -8.62 -18.42 -1.59
N GLY A 289 -9.65 -17.70 -2.02
CA GLY A 289 -10.29 -17.79 -3.32
C GLY A 289 -10.49 -16.40 -3.89
N TYR A 290 -11.26 -16.28 -4.97
CA TYR A 290 -11.53 -15.01 -5.63
C TYR A 290 -13.01 -14.85 -5.96
N LEU A 291 -13.50 -13.61 -5.82
CA LEU A 291 -14.78 -13.17 -6.33
C LEU A 291 -14.61 -12.42 -7.66
N ASP A 292 -15.63 -12.48 -8.52
CA ASP A 292 -15.75 -11.68 -9.73
C ASP A 292 -16.31 -10.26 -9.45
N ASP A 293 -16.54 -9.49 -10.50
CA ASP A 293 -17.09 -8.13 -10.49
C ASP A 293 -18.54 -8.05 -9.96
N ALA A 294 -19.27 -9.15 -10.01
CA ALA A 294 -20.60 -9.29 -9.45
C ALA A 294 -20.58 -9.80 -7.99
N GLY A 295 -19.40 -9.93 -7.37
CA GLY A 295 -19.22 -10.47 -6.02
C GLY A 295 -19.45 -11.98 -5.92
N ARG A 296 -19.50 -12.69 -7.05
CA ARG A 296 -19.73 -14.14 -7.08
C ARG A 296 -18.41 -14.87 -7.01
N GLN A 297 -18.39 -16.00 -6.30
CA GLN A 297 -17.18 -16.80 -6.18
C GLN A 297 -16.83 -17.49 -7.51
N ILE A 298 -15.76 -17.02 -8.15
CA ILE A 298 -15.22 -17.60 -9.39
C ILE A 298 -14.14 -18.64 -9.12
N ILE A 299 -13.31 -18.41 -8.09
CA ILE A 299 -12.30 -19.37 -7.63
C ILE A 299 -12.60 -19.72 -6.18
N LYS A 300 -12.87 -21.00 -5.91
CA LYS A 300 -13.18 -21.45 -4.55
C LYS A 300 -11.96 -21.28 -3.63
N PRO A 301 -12.16 -20.97 -2.33
CA PRO A 301 -11.10 -20.99 -1.33
C PRO A 301 -10.31 -22.31 -1.35
N GLN A 302 -9.06 -22.26 -1.83
CA GLN A 302 -8.20 -23.44 -1.95
C GLN A 302 -6.71 -23.14 -1.72
N TYR A 303 -6.27 -21.90 -1.92
CA TYR A 303 -4.86 -21.51 -1.79
C TYR A 303 -4.52 -21.12 -0.35
N ARG A 304 -3.33 -21.47 0.14
CA ARG A 304 -2.81 -20.96 1.42
C ARG A 304 -2.61 -19.44 1.41
N ARG A 305 -2.13 -18.91 0.29
CA ARG A 305 -1.91 -17.47 0.05
C ARG A 305 -2.33 -17.12 -1.36
N ALA A 306 -2.86 -15.92 -1.53
CA ALA A 306 -3.24 -15.39 -2.82
C ALA A 306 -3.09 -13.87 -2.79
N ARG A 307 -2.43 -13.29 -3.79
CA ARG A 307 -2.33 -11.83 -3.95
C ARG A 307 -3.37 -11.33 -4.96
N PRO A 308 -3.65 -9.99 -4.96
CA PRO A 308 -4.46 -9.39 -6.01
C PRO A 308 -3.88 -9.66 -7.41
N PHE A 309 -4.75 -9.68 -8.41
CA PHE A 309 -4.33 -9.82 -9.80
C PHE A 309 -3.57 -8.56 -10.26
N SER A 310 -2.48 -8.78 -10.99
CA SER A 310 -1.68 -7.74 -11.63
C SER A 310 -1.18 -8.26 -12.97
N GLU A 311 -1.40 -7.48 -14.02
CA GLU A 311 -1.15 -7.83 -15.41
C GLU A 311 -1.81 -9.16 -15.83
N GLY A 312 -3.05 -9.38 -15.40
CA GLY A 312 -3.85 -10.56 -15.73
C GLY A 312 -3.38 -11.87 -15.07
N LEU A 313 -2.48 -11.79 -14.09
CA LEU A 313 -1.95 -12.94 -13.35
C LEU A 313 -1.95 -12.68 -11.85
N ALA A 314 -2.14 -13.72 -11.05
CA ALA A 314 -1.97 -13.65 -9.60
C ALA A 314 -1.03 -14.75 -9.10
N ASP A 315 -0.09 -14.39 -8.23
CA ASP A 315 0.70 -15.37 -7.50
C ASP A 315 -0.11 -16.00 -6.36
N VAL A 316 -0.12 -17.33 -6.34
CA VAL A 316 -0.85 -18.11 -5.33
C VAL A 316 0.02 -19.25 -4.80
N GLU A 317 -0.16 -19.59 -3.52
CA GLU A 317 0.52 -20.70 -2.84
C GLU A 317 -0.49 -21.82 -2.57
N GLU A 318 -0.20 -23.04 -3.03
CA GLU A 318 -0.93 -24.27 -2.63
C GLU A 318 -0.69 -24.64 -1.15
#